data_AF-A0AAW5UDJ6-F1
#
_entry.id   AF-A0AAW5UDJ6-F1
#
_cell.length_a   1.000
_cell.length_b   1.000
_cell.length_c   1.000
_cell.angle_alpha   90.00
_cell.angle_beta   90.00
_cell.angle_gamma   90.00
#
_symmetry.space_group_name_H-M   'P 1'
#
loop_
_entity.id
_entity.type
_entity.pdbx_description
1 polymer ?
#
loop_
_entity_poly.entity_id
_entity_poly.type
_entity_poly.pdbx_seq_one_letter_code
_entity_poly.pdbx_strand_id
1 'polypeptide(L)'
;MAEKENKQKHKSTIDKYFDRTAKAYKTWVEENEEERNFLQIAAEDNGDISEEGGKGFDFHIAYSGKADILASGLVHSMKRDEFVRQLIIGAAKMYYIKNIKIKDNEADN
;
A
#
# COMPACT_ATOMS: atom_id res chain seq x y z
N MET A 1 -37.05 7.95 -22.35
CA MET A 1 -35.72 7.38 -22.62
C MET A 1 -35.01 7.32 -21.28
N ALA A 2 -35.11 6.20 -20.58
CA ALA A 2 -34.46 6.03 -19.28
C ALA A 2 -33.00 5.65 -19.56
N GLU A 3 -32.08 6.59 -19.31
CA GLU A 3 -30.67 6.28 -19.17
C GLU A 3 -30.56 5.21 -18.08
N LYS A 4 -30.26 3.98 -18.49
CA LYS A 4 -29.89 2.92 -17.55
C LYS A 4 -28.59 3.39 -16.90
N GLU A 5 -28.67 3.95 -15.70
CA GLU A 5 -27.53 4.08 -14.80
C GLU A 5 -26.94 2.69 -14.59
N ASN A 6 -25.93 2.34 -15.38
CA ASN A 6 -25.16 1.13 -15.21
C ASN A 6 -24.24 1.34 -13.99
N LYS A 7 -24.81 1.29 -12.78
CA LYS A 7 -24.08 1.30 -11.50
C LYS A 7 -23.39 -0.03 -11.26
N GLN A 8 -22.60 -0.48 -12.23
CA GLN A 8 -21.72 -1.62 -12.05
C GLN A 8 -20.58 -1.16 -11.13
N LYS A 9 -20.75 -1.33 -9.82
CA LYS A 9 -19.71 -1.08 -8.82
C LYS A 9 -18.43 -1.80 -9.27
N HIS A 10 -17.32 -1.08 -9.35
CA HIS A 10 -16.03 -1.68 -9.65
C HIS A 10 -15.77 -2.80 -8.64
N LYS A 11 -15.43 -3.98 -9.15
CA LYS A 11 -15.03 -5.12 -8.33
C LYS A 11 -13.54 -5.27 -8.54
N SER A 12 -12.77 -4.98 -7.48
CA SER A 12 -11.32 -5.13 -7.46
C SER A 12 -10.90 -6.45 -8.12
N THR A 13 -9.96 -6.36 -9.06
CA THR A 13 -9.35 -7.52 -9.72
C THR A 13 -8.10 -7.99 -8.99
N ILE A 14 -7.60 -7.20 -8.04
CA ILE A 14 -6.51 -7.58 -7.13
C ILE A 14 -6.90 -8.79 -6.27
N ASP A 15 -8.17 -8.93 -5.92
CA ASP A 15 -8.64 -9.98 -5.03
C ASP A 15 -8.57 -11.40 -5.63
N LYS A 16 -8.69 -12.40 -4.75
CA LYS A 16 -8.46 -13.84 -4.85
C LYS A 16 -7.02 -14.21 -5.18
N TYR A 17 -6.40 -13.57 -6.15
CA TYR A 17 -5.01 -13.85 -6.51
C TYR A 17 -4.07 -13.28 -5.45
N PHE A 18 -4.25 -12.03 -5.03
CA PHE A 18 -3.46 -11.42 -3.96
C PHE A 18 -3.59 -12.21 -2.64
N ASP A 19 -4.82 -12.51 -2.22
CA ASP A 19 -5.08 -13.27 -1.00
C ASP A 19 -4.48 -14.68 -1.05
N ARG A 20 -4.55 -15.36 -2.20
CA ARG A 20 -3.92 -16.67 -2.38
C ARG A 20 -2.41 -16.58 -2.25
N THR A 21 -1.78 -15.57 -2.85
CA THR A 21 -0.33 -15.36 -2.75
C THR A 21 0.10 -14.99 -1.33
N ALA A 22 -0.66 -14.11 -0.66
CA ALA A 22 -0.42 -13.73 0.73
C ALA A 22 -0.50 -14.94 1.66
N LYS A 23 -1.50 -15.81 1.47
CA LYS A 23 -1.64 -17.06 2.21
C LYS A 23 -0.45 -17.99 1.99
N ALA A 24 -0.01 -18.16 0.74
CA ALA A 24 1.14 -19.01 0.43
C ALA A 24 2.43 -18.49 1.07
N TYR A 25 2.70 -17.17 1.02
CA TYR A 25 3.85 -16.58 1.70
C TYR A 25 3.79 -16.71 3.21
N LYS A 26 2.59 -16.56 3.80
CA LYS A 26 2.40 -16.78 5.23
C LYS A 26 2.72 -18.22 5.63
N THR A 27 2.18 -19.22 4.91
CA THR A 27 2.52 -20.63 5.13
C THR A 27 4.03 -20.88 4.98
N TRP A 28 4.67 -20.29 3.96
CA TRP A 28 6.11 -20.40 3.73
C TRP A 28 6.96 -19.81 4.87
N VAL A 29 6.48 -18.77 5.56
CA VAL A 29 7.13 -18.22 6.76
C VAL A 29 6.89 -19.11 7.98
N GLU A 30 5.66 -19.58 8.19
CA GLU A 30 5.28 -20.43 9.33
C GLU A 30 6.03 -21.78 9.33
N GLU A 31 6.26 -22.36 8.15
CA GLU A 31 7.00 -23.62 7.98
C GLU A 31 8.52 -23.50 8.22
N ASN A 32 9.05 -22.30 8.51
CA ASN A 32 10.49 -22.06 8.69
C ASN A 32 10.80 -21.17 9.89
N GLU A 33 9.98 -21.24 10.95
CA GLU A 33 10.28 -20.73 12.28
C GLU A 33 10.82 -19.28 12.31
N GLU A 34 10.05 -18.34 11.75
CA GLU A 34 10.20 -16.88 11.93
C GLU A 34 11.41 -16.17 11.26
N GLU A 35 12.34 -16.89 10.62
CA GLU A 35 13.49 -16.22 9.97
C GLU A 35 13.14 -15.57 8.62
N ARG A 36 12.06 -16.01 7.98
CA ARG A 36 11.63 -15.54 6.67
C ARG A 36 10.72 -14.32 6.78
N ASN A 37 10.94 -13.34 5.91
CA ASN A 37 10.21 -12.07 5.90
C ASN A 37 9.62 -11.82 4.51
N PHE A 38 8.41 -11.28 4.43
CA PHE A 38 7.81 -10.87 3.17
C PHE A 38 6.98 -9.59 3.31
N LEU A 39 6.87 -8.86 2.20
CA LEU A 39 6.00 -7.72 2.02
C LEU A 39 5.42 -7.79 0.60
N GLN A 40 4.10 -7.84 0.50
CA GLN A 40 3.36 -7.83 -0.76
C GLN A 40 2.42 -6.62 -0.76
N ILE A 41 2.45 -5.85 -1.84
CA ILE A 41 1.63 -4.65 -2.02
C ILE A 41 0.97 -4.73 -3.40
N ALA A 42 -0.32 -4.41 -3.48
CA ALA A 42 -1.05 -4.25 -4.72
C ALA A 42 -1.98 -3.04 -4.63
N ALA A 43 -2.09 -2.29 -5.72
CA ALA A 43 -2.97 -1.14 -5.84
C ALA A 43 -3.62 -1.12 -7.23
N GLU A 44 -4.93 -0.84 -7.30
CA GLU A 44 -5.71 -0.79 -8.53
C GLU A 44 -6.59 0.47 -8.52
N ASP A 45 -6.60 1.20 -9.63
CA ASP A 45 -7.53 2.31 -9.83
C ASP A 45 -8.95 1.72 -9.92
N ASN A 46 -9.79 2.03 -8.95
CA ASN A 46 -11.14 1.48 -8.89
C ASN A 46 -12.15 2.33 -9.68
N GLY A 47 -11.70 3.41 -10.33
CA GLY A 47 -12.53 4.30 -11.11
C GLY A 47 -13.49 5.15 -10.29
N ASP A 48 -13.49 5.03 -8.96
CA ASP A 48 -14.25 5.89 -8.08
C ASP A 48 -13.58 7.27 -8.00
N ILE A 49 -14.39 8.30 -7.85
CA ILE A 49 -13.91 9.65 -7.56
C ILE A 49 -14.26 9.92 -6.10
N SER A 50 -13.24 10.17 -5.27
CA SER A 50 -13.45 10.57 -3.88
C SER A 50 -14.25 11.87 -3.83
N GLU A 51 -14.91 12.15 -2.71
CA GLU A 51 -15.66 13.41 -2.52
C GLU A 51 -14.78 14.67 -2.73
N GLU A 52 -13.46 14.52 -2.57
CA GLU A 52 -12.44 15.56 -2.79
C GLU A 52 -11.91 15.62 -4.25
N GLY A 53 -12.48 14.84 -5.17
CA GLY A 53 -12.09 14.80 -6.59
C GLY A 53 -10.82 13.99 -6.89
N GLY A 54 -10.31 13.23 -5.92
CA GLY A 54 -9.19 12.32 -6.11
C GLY A 54 -9.64 10.99 -6.72
N LYS A 55 -8.77 10.34 -7.51
CA LYS A 55 -9.02 8.96 -7.95
C LYS A 55 -9.00 8.02 -6.74
N GLY A 56 -10.07 7.28 -6.55
CA GLY A 56 -10.14 6.16 -5.62
C GLY A 56 -9.23 5.02 -6.08
N PHE A 57 -8.71 4.26 -5.13
CA PHE A 57 -7.91 3.09 -5.42
C PHE A 57 -8.17 2.00 -4.37
N ASP A 58 -8.22 0.75 -4.83
CA ASP A 58 -8.19 -0.41 -3.94
C ASP A 58 -6.74 -0.68 -3.58
N PHE A 59 -6.43 -0.75 -2.28
CA PHE A 59 -5.07 -0.94 -1.78
C PHE A 59 -4.99 -2.14 -0.85
N HIS A 60 -4.17 -3.12 -1.21
CA HIS A 60 -3.95 -4.34 -0.43
C HIS A 60 -2.49 -4.47 -0.03
N ILE A 61 -2.27 -4.80 1.23
CA ILE A 61 -0.95 -5.08 1.80
C ILE A 61 -1.02 -6.36 2.63
N ALA A 62 -0.08 -7.27 2.38
CA ALA A 62 0.11 -8.48 3.16
C ALA A 62 1.59 -8.62 3.51
N TYR A 63 1.88 -8.97 4.75
CA TYR A 63 3.26 -9.02 5.24
C TYR A 63 3.41 -10.01 6.40
N SER A 64 4.64 -10.46 6.61
CA SER A 64 5.09 -11.12 7.84
C SER A 64 6.58 -10.88 8.01
N GLY A 65 7.04 -10.69 9.24
CA GLY A 65 8.45 -10.49 9.55
C GLY A 65 8.74 -9.25 10.40
N LYS A 66 10.03 -8.98 10.58
CA LYS A 66 10.55 -7.88 11.40
C LYS A 66 10.75 -6.63 10.55
N ALA A 67 10.28 -5.49 11.06
CA ALA A 67 10.27 -4.24 10.33
C ALA A 67 11.69 -3.75 9.96
N ASP A 68 12.68 -3.96 10.82
CA ASP A 68 14.08 -3.62 10.60
C ASP A 68 14.72 -4.42 9.45
N ILE A 69 14.43 -5.73 9.36
CA ILE A 69 14.89 -6.59 8.27
C ILE A 69 14.30 -6.12 6.94
N LEU A 70 12.97 -5.92 6.88
CA LEU A 70 12.30 -5.44 5.67
C LEU A 70 12.78 -4.04 5.27
N ALA A 71 12.96 -3.13 6.23
CA ALA A 71 13.48 -1.80 5.97
C ALA A 71 14.91 -1.83 5.43
N SER A 72 15.80 -2.67 5.99
CA SER A 72 17.15 -2.86 5.47
C SER A 72 17.13 -3.36 4.03
N GLY A 73 16.27 -4.35 3.72
CA GLY A 73 16.06 -4.84 2.35
C GLY A 73 15.59 -3.73 1.41
N LEU A 74 14.63 -2.91 1.82
CA LEU A 74 14.14 -1.77 1.04
C LEU A 74 15.26 -0.75 0.78
N VAL A 75 16.09 -0.41 1.77
CA VAL A 75 17.24 0.50 1.59
C VAL A 75 18.20 -0.04 0.52
N HIS A 76 18.46 -1.35 0.51
CA HIS A 76 19.28 -1.96 -0.52
C HIS A 76 18.63 -1.88 -1.91
N SER A 77 17.32 -2.14 -2.01
CA SER A 77 16.58 -2.00 -3.26
C SER A 77 16.55 -0.56 -3.77
N MET A 78 16.33 0.43 -2.89
CA MET A 78 16.34 1.86 -3.25
C MET A 78 17.70 2.33 -3.79
N LYS A 79 18.81 1.72 -3.37
CA LYS A 79 20.14 2.03 -3.94
C LYS A 79 20.25 1.56 -5.40
N ARG A 80 19.60 0.44 -5.73
CA ARG A 80 19.74 -0.24 -7.02
C ARG A 80 18.67 0.16 -8.04
N ASP A 81 17.48 0.51 -7.58
CA ASP A 81 16.31 0.73 -8.41
C ASP A 81 15.71 2.13 -8.13
N GLU A 82 15.71 2.96 -9.17
CA GLU A 82 15.18 4.32 -9.08
C GLU A 82 13.66 4.36 -8.88
N PHE A 83 12.91 3.46 -9.52
CA PHE A 83 11.47 3.40 -9.36
C PHE A 83 11.09 3.10 -7.91
N VAL A 84 11.72 2.08 -7.31
CA VAL A 84 11.50 1.73 -5.90
C VAL A 84 11.91 2.89 -4.98
N ARG A 85 13.04 3.55 -5.27
CA ARG A 85 13.50 4.72 -4.51
C ARG A 85 12.49 5.86 -4.54
N GLN A 86 11.98 6.22 -5.72
CA GLN A 86 11.01 7.31 -5.86
C GLN A 86 9.67 6.93 -5.22
N LEU A 87 9.23 5.67 -5.33
CA LEU A 87 8.02 5.18 -4.68
C LEU A 87 8.08 5.37 -3.15
N ILE A 88 9.15 4.90 -2.51
CA ILE A 88 9.30 5.00 -1.05
C ILE A 88 9.44 6.46 -0.59
N ILE A 89 10.22 7.28 -1.31
CA ILE A 89 10.36 8.72 -1.00
C ILE A 89 9.01 9.44 -1.17
N GLY A 90 8.26 9.12 -2.24
CA GLY A 90 6.94 9.70 -2.50
C GLY A 90 5.95 9.38 -1.38
N ALA A 91 5.86 8.11 -0.98
CA ALA A 91 5.01 7.67 0.12
C ALA A 91 5.38 8.36 1.44
N ALA A 92 6.68 8.44 1.77
CA ALA A 92 7.15 9.15 2.95
C ALA A 92 6.79 10.64 2.92
N LYS A 93 7.01 11.32 1.78
CA LYS A 93 6.62 12.73 1.62
C LYS A 93 5.13 12.94 1.81
N MET A 94 4.28 12.10 1.22
CA MET A 94 2.82 12.19 1.39
C MET A 94 2.42 12.05 2.86
N TYR A 95 2.99 11.08 3.57
CA TYR A 95 2.74 10.90 5.01
C TYR A 95 3.22 12.10 5.83
N TYR A 96 4.46 12.55 5.64
CA TYR A 96 5.02 13.65 6.43
C TYR A 96 4.36 15.00 6.12
N ILE A 97 4.09 15.34 4.85
CA ILE A 97 3.43 16.60 4.47
C ILE A 97 2.02 16.67 5.07
N LYS A 98 1.29 15.54 5.11
CA LYS A 98 -0.06 15.49 5.69
C LYS A 98 -0.05 15.58 7.21
N ASN A 99 0.98 15.05 7.88
CA ASN A 99 1.03 14.94 9.34
C ASN A 99 1.88 16.02 10.04
N ILE A 100 2.76 16.73 9.34
CA ILE A 100 3.51 17.88 9.89
C ILE A 100 2.59 19.10 10.06
N LYS A 101 1.57 19.27 9.22
CA LYS A 101 0.60 20.38 9.31
C LYS A 101 -0.36 20.32 10.53
N ILE A 102 -0.22 19.34 11.43
CA ILE A 102 -1.10 19.19 12.61
C ILE A 102 -0.39 19.60 13.92
N LYS A 103 0.92 19.88 13.91
CA LYS A 103 1.66 20.28 15.12
C LYS A 103 1.94 21.77 15.30
N ASP A 104 1.53 22.62 14.36
CA ASP A 104 1.76 24.07 14.47
C ASP A 104 0.59 24.85 15.11
N ASN A 105 -0.45 24.18 15.62
CA ASN A 105 -1.61 24.84 16.26
C ASN A 105 -1.93 24.35 17.69
N GLU A 106 -0.93 23.92 18.46
CA GLU A 106 -1.05 23.77 19.92
C GLU A 106 0.17 24.35 20.65
N ALA A 107 0.57 25.58 20.29
CA ALA A 107 1.43 26.41 21.12
C ALA A 107 1.36 27.88 20.66
N ASP A 108 0.17 28.47 20.65
CA ASP A 108 0.03 29.93 20.66
C ASP A 108 -1.00 30.34 21.72
N ASN A 109 -0.42 30.77 22.86
CA ASN A 109 -0.95 31.56 23.99
C ASN A 109 -2.12 31.01 24.82
#